data_AF-A0A1M7PI79-F1
#
_entry.id   AF-A0A1M7PI79-F1
#
_cell.length_a   1.000
_cell.length_b   1.000
_cell.length_c   1.000
_cell.angle_alpha   90.00
_cell.angle_beta   90.00
_cell.angle_gamma   90.00
#
_symmetry.space_group_name_H-M   'P 1'
#
loop_
_entity.id
_entity.type
_entity.pdbx_description
1 polymer ?
#
loop_
_entity_poly.entity_id
_entity_poly.type
_entity_poly.pdbx_seq_one_letter_code
_entity_poly.pdbx_strand_id
1 'polypeptide(L)' 'MINRNLLLILLGVLAVVAVGASYLYYNERQRGIDIEIGQNGISIEGK' A
#
# COMPACT_ATOMS: atom_id res chain seq x y z
N MET A 1 -19.00 -8.27 27.70
CA MET A 1 -19.61 -8.41 26.36
C MET A 1 -18.83 -7.53 25.40
N ILE A 2 -18.24 -8.10 24.34
CA ILE A 2 -17.62 -7.28 23.29
C ILE A 2 -18.73 -6.48 22.61
N ASN A 3 -18.53 -5.16 22.52
CA ASN A 3 -19.47 -4.30 21.84
C ASN A 3 -19.42 -4.61 20.34
N ARG A 4 -20.56 -4.96 19.74
CA ARG A 4 -20.68 -5.20 18.30
C ARG A 4 -20.10 -4.06 17.47
N ASN A 5 -20.27 -2.82 17.93
CA ASN A 5 -19.73 -1.65 17.23
C ASN A 5 -18.20 -1.63 17.26
N LEU A 6 -17.59 -2.03 18.39
CA LEU A 6 -16.14 -2.12 18.52
C LEU A 6 -15.57 -3.21 17.60
N LEU A 7 -16.25 -4.35 17.49
CA LEU A 7 -15.88 -5.41 16.56
C LEU A 7 -15.91 -4.93 15.10
N LEU A 8 -16.96 -4.20 14.71
CA LEU A 8 -17.12 -3.68 13.34
C LEU A 8 -16.07 -2.62 13.01
N ILE A 9 -15.74 -1.74 13.95
CA ILE A 9 -14.66 -0.77 13.80
C ILE A 9 -13.32 -1.49 13.60
N LEU A 10 -13.03 -2.51 14.41
CA LEU A 10 -11.79 -3.28 14.31
C LEU A 10 -11.67 -3.96 12.94
N LEU A 11 -12.77 -4.54 12.44
CA LEU A 11 -12.86 -5.14 11.11
C LEU A 11 -12.62 -4.11 10.00
N GLY A 12 -13.20 -2.92 10.12
CA GLY A 12 -12.98 -1.83 9.17
C GLY A 12 -11.53 -1.40 9.12
N VAL A 13 -10.90 -1.21 10.28
CA VAL A 13 -9.47 -0.87 10.38
C VAL A 13 -8.61 -1.98 9.77
N LEU A 14 -8.92 -3.25 10.07
CA LEU A 14 -8.19 -4.40 9.52
C LEU A 14 -8.27 -4.43 7.99
N ALA A 15 -9.45 -4.16 7.41
CA ALA A 15 -9.64 -4.12 5.98
C ALA A 15 -8.81 -3.00 5.32
N VAL A 16 -8.81 -1.80 5.91
CA VAL A 16 -8.00 -0.67 5.39
C VAL A 16 -6.51 -1.00 5.45
N VAL A 17 -6.04 -1.58 6.55
CA VAL A 17 -4.64 -1.99 6.69
C VAL A 17 -4.26 -3.07 5.67
N ALA A 18 -5.12 -4.08 5.46
CA ALA A 18 -4.87 -5.14 4.50
C ALA A 18 -4.78 -4.62 3.06
N VAL A 19 -5.69 -3.72 2.66
CA VAL A 19 -5.67 -3.08 1.34
C VAL A 19 -4.43 -2.19 1.18
N GLY A 20 -4.14 -1.35 2.17
CA GLY A 20 -2.97 -0.46 2.13
C GLY A 20 -1.65 -1.24 2.09
N ALA A 21 -1.50 -2.28 2.92
CA ALA A 21 -0.32 -3.13 2.92
C ALA A 21 -0.16 -3.89 1.60
N SER A 22 -1.26 -4.39 1.02
CA SER A 22 -1.25 -5.05 -0.29
C SER A 22 -0.83 -4.09 -1.41
N TYR A 23 -1.31 -2.85 -1.36
CA TYR A 23 -0.91 -1.80 -2.31
C TYR A 23 0.58 -1.48 -2.22
N LEU A 24 1.09 -1.24 -1.01
CA LEU A 24 2.52 -1.01 -0.79
C LEU A 24 3.35 -2.20 -1.25
N TYR A 25 2.94 -3.42 -0.89
CA TYR A 25 3.64 -4.63 -1.27
C TYR A 25 3.66 -4.86 -2.79
N TYR A 26 2.57 -4.56 -3.48
CA TYR A 26 2.50 -4.64 -4.95
C TYR A 26 3.37 -3.55 -5.60
N ASN A 27 3.37 -2.35 -5.02
CA ASN A 27 4.22 -1.26 -5.48
C ASN A 27 5.70 -1.61 -5.31
N GLU A 28 6.12 -2.12 -4.15
CA GLU A 28 7.50 -2.55 -3.90
C GLU A 28 7.95 -3.66 -4.86
N ARG A 29 7.06 -4.60 -5.23
CA ARG A 29 7.38 -5.63 -6.23
C ARG A 29 7.50 -5.07 -7.65
N GLN A 30 6.83 -3.97 -7.98
CA GLN A 30 6.99 -3.29 -9.27
C GLN A 30 8.15 -2.27 -9.28
N ARG A 31 8.66 -1.87 -8.11
CA ARG A 31 9.90 -1.10 -7.93
C ARG A 31 11.18 -1.92 -8.18
N GLY A 32 11.08 -3.01 -8.94
CA GLY A 32 12.21 -3.54 -9.71
C GLY A 32 12.62 -2.62 -10.86
N ILE A 33 11.85 -1.55 -11.11
CA ILE A 33 12.23 -0.39 -11.90
C ILE A 33 12.76 0.65 -10.91
N ASP A 34 14.03 1.01 -11.06
CA ASP A 34 14.72 2.01 -10.25
C ASP A 34 14.06 3.37 -10.50
N ILE A 35 13.21 3.84 -9.58
CA ILE A 35 12.59 5.16 -9.70
C ILE A 35 13.57 6.17 -9.09
N GLU A 36 14.57 6.58 -9.87
CA GLU A 36 15.38 7.76 -9.58
C GLU A 36 14.52 9.02 -9.77
N ILE A 37 14.03 9.58 -8.65
CA ILE A 37 13.40 10.91 -8.65
C ILE A 37 14.53 11.95 -8.62
N GLY A 38 15.17 12.16 -9.77
CA GLY A 38 16.10 13.27 -10.01
C GLY A 38 15.36 14.56 -10.38
N GLN A 39 16.04 15.71 -10.29
CA GLN A 39 15.50 17.06 -10.57
C GLN A 39 14.88 17.25 -11.98
N ASN A 40 15.01 16.28 -12.88
CA ASN A 40 14.63 16.38 -14.30
C ASN A 40 13.44 15.50 -14.73
N GLY A 41 12.67 14.96 -13.78
CA GLY A 41 11.42 14.25 -14.08
C GLY A 41 11.57 12.72 -14.15
N ILE A 42 10.42 12.05 -14.08
CA ILE A 42 10.28 10.60 -13.88
C ILE A 42 10.70 9.87 -15.16
N SER A 43 11.88 9.24 -15.17
CA SER A 43 12.29 8.31 -16.24
C SER A 43 11.92 6.88 -15.81
N ILE A 44 11.04 6.22 -16.56
CA ILE A 44 10.64 4.83 -16.34
C ILE A 44 11.35 3.98 -17.40
N GLU A 45 12.48 3.38 -17.05
CA GLU A 45 13.18 2.45 -17.94
C GLU A 45 12.87 1.01 -17.51
N GLY A 46 11.94 0.38 -18.24
CA GLY A 46 11.59 -1.04 -18.07
C GLY A 46 12.52 -1.92 -18.90
N LYS A 47 12.94 -3.06 -18.33
CA LYS A 47 13.65 -4.13 -19.05
C LYS A 47 12.74 -4.88 -20.02
#